data_AF-A0A378B7P1-F1
#
_entry.id   AF-A0A378B7P1-F1
#
_cell.length_a   1.000
_cell.length_b   1.000
_cell.length_c   1.000
_cell.angle_alpha   90.00
_cell.angle_beta   90.00
_cell.angle_gamma   90.00
#
_symmetry.space_group_name_H-M   'P 1'
#
loop_
_entity.id
_entity.type
_entity.pdbx_description
1 polymer ?
#
loop_
_entity_poly.entity_id
_entity_poly.type
_entity_poly.pdbx_seq_one_letter_code
_entity_poly.pdbx_strand_id
1 'polypeptide(L)'
;MSLSRRWIPSPVTRIQTLAATLLAGRTVVLITHDPQEACRLSHRLLVLSAADGDIDDSHHLAGTPPRAPDAPDLLIGQAALLQQLMRAQP
;
A
#
# COMPACT_ATOMS: atom_id res chain seq x y z
N MET A 1 -29.17 -13.02 14.76
CA MET A 1 -27.94 -12.99 15.60
C MET A 1 -26.85 -12.28 14.82
N SER A 2 -26.69 -10.97 15.03
CA SER A 2 -25.66 -10.15 14.37
C SER A 2 -24.38 -10.26 15.17
N LEU A 3 -23.39 -10.98 14.63
CA LEU A 3 -22.02 -10.91 15.14
C LEU A 3 -21.45 -9.56 14.74
N SER A 4 -21.61 -8.54 15.59
CA SER A 4 -20.79 -7.33 15.49
C SER A 4 -19.35 -7.72 15.81
N ARG A 5 -18.63 -8.23 14.82
CA ARG A 5 -17.17 -8.35 14.91
C ARG A 5 -16.65 -6.93 15.02
N ARG A 6 -16.22 -6.52 16.23
CA ARG A 6 -15.31 -5.38 16.37
C ARG A 6 -14.12 -5.71 15.49
N TRP A 7 -13.95 -4.97 14.40
CA TRP A 7 -12.76 -5.08 13.58
C TRP A 7 -11.55 -4.74 14.44
N ILE A 8 -10.70 -5.74 14.71
CA ILE A 8 -9.44 -5.54 15.41
C ILE A 8 -8.38 -5.41 14.31
N PRO A 9 -7.73 -4.25 14.15
CA PRO A 9 -6.64 -4.11 13.18
C PRO A 9 -5.55 -5.13 13.48
N SER A 10 -5.01 -5.74 12.43
CA SER A 10 -3.87 -6.66 12.55
C SER A 10 -2.67 -5.94 13.21
N PRO A 11 -1.76 -6.68 13.87
CA PRO A 11 -0.55 -6.10 14.44
C PRO A 11 0.25 -5.27 13.43
N VAL A 12 0.31 -5.75 12.17
CA VAL A 12 0.97 -5.08 11.05
C VAL A 12 0.29 -3.76 10.70
N THR A 13 -1.03 -3.74 10.57
CA THR A 13 -1.74 -2.48 10.25
C THR A 13 -1.60 -1.44 11.36
N ARG A 14 -1.48 -1.88 12.62
CA ARG A 14 -1.23 -0.99 13.77
C ARG A 14 0.14 -0.33 13.70
N ILE A 15 1.21 -1.08 13.41
CA ILE A 15 2.56 -0.49 13.33
C ILE A 15 2.69 0.46 12.14
N GLN A 16 2.05 0.13 11.01
CA GLN A 16 1.96 1.01 9.85
C GLN A 16 1.23 2.33 10.18
N THR A 17 0.12 2.28 10.92
CA THR A 17 -0.56 3.50 11.40
C THR A 17 0.36 4.32 12.31
N LEU A 18 1.06 3.66 13.23
CA LEU A 18 1.98 4.33 14.14
C LEU A 18 3.12 5.01 13.36
N ALA A 19 3.72 4.33 12.38
CA ALA A 19 4.77 4.89 11.54
C ALA A 19 4.28 6.12 10.77
N ALA A 20 3.09 6.06 10.17
CA ALA A 20 2.50 7.19 9.45
C ALA A 20 2.31 8.41 10.37
N THR A 21 1.83 8.20 11.61
CA THR A 21 1.69 9.27 12.60
C THR A 21 3.03 9.88 12.99
N LEU A 22 4.03 9.04 13.30
CA LEU A 22 5.34 9.52 13.77
C LEU A 22 6.12 10.24 12.67
N LEU A 23 5.91 9.87 11.41
CA LEU A 23 6.62 10.41 10.25
C LEU A 23 5.86 11.55 9.53
N ALA A 24 4.71 11.97 10.07
CA ALA A 24 3.95 13.08 9.51
C ALA A 24 4.83 14.33 9.30
N GLY A 25 4.67 14.98 8.13
CA GLY A 25 5.45 16.16 7.75
C GLY A 25 6.89 15.89 7.29
N ARG A 26 7.32 14.62 7.19
CA ARG A 26 8.62 14.23 6.64
C ARG A 26 8.47 13.61 5.25
N THR A 27 9.50 13.78 4.42
CA THR A 27 9.67 13.00 3.20
C THR A 27 10.21 11.62 3.56
N VAL A 28 9.48 10.57 3.20
CA VAL A 28 9.81 9.18 3.51
C VAL A 28 9.89 8.39 2.22
N VAL A 29 10.96 7.59 2.09
CA VAL A 29 11.05 6.53 1.07
C VAL A 29 10.82 5.21 1.79
N LEU A 30 9.75 4.50 1.41
CA LEU A 30 9.42 3.18 1.90
C LEU A 30 9.71 2.17 0.79
N ILE A 31 10.55 1.17 1.08
CA ILE A 31 10.78 0.04 0.21
C ILE A 31 10.05 -1.15 0.82
N THR A 32 9.09 -1.71 0.09
CA THR A 32 8.32 -2.87 0.53
C THR A 32 8.00 -3.77 -0.65
N HIS A 33 7.82 -5.06 -0.37
CA HIS A 33 7.35 -6.06 -1.34
C HIS A 33 5.86 -6.39 -1.12
N ASP A 34 5.24 -5.84 -0.08
CA ASP A 34 3.82 -6.03 0.20
C ASP A 34 3.00 -4.96 -0.55
N PRO A 35 2.19 -5.35 -1.55
CA PRO A 35 1.36 -4.40 -2.28
C PRO A 35 0.32 -3.73 -1.38
N GLN A 36 -0.15 -4.37 -0.31
CA GLN A 36 -1.07 -3.73 0.63
C GLN A 36 -0.38 -2.58 1.36
N GLU A 37 0.82 -2.82 1.87
CA GLU A 37 1.58 -1.79 2.59
C GLU A 37 1.94 -0.62 1.67
N ALA A 38 2.42 -0.93 0.45
CA ALA A 38 2.70 0.07 -0.58
C ALA A 38 1.46 0.92 -0.88
N CYS A 39 0.32 0.28 -1.16
CA CYS A 39 -0.92 1.01 -1.46
C CYS A 39 -1.47 1.76 -0.24
N ARG A 40 -1.22 1.29 0.97
CA ARG A 40 -1.76 1.90 2.18
C ARG A 40 -1.00 3.15 2.61
N LEU A 41 0.33 3.12 2.51
CA LEU A 41 1.21 4.14 3.09
C LEU A 41 1.77 5.15 2.09
N SER A 42 1.72 4.86 0.79
CA SER A 42 2.33 5.73 -0.21
C SER A 42 1.49 6.96 -0.55
N HIS A 43 2.15 8.11 -0.68
CA HIS A 43 1.60 9.25 -1.42
C HIS A 43 1.79 9.07 -2.92
N ARG A 44 2.94 8.50 -3.31
CA ARG A 44 3.31 8.12 -4.67
C ARG A 44 3.85 6.71 -4.66
N LEU A 45 3.44 5.91 -5.64
CA LEU A 45 3.87 4.52 -5.77
C LEU A 45 4.81 4.41 -6.96
N LEU A 46 6.00 3.87 -6.71
CA LEU A 46 7.04 3.66 -7.72
C LEU A 46 7.36 2.17 -7.75
N VAL A 47 7.27 1.54 -8.92
CA VAL A 47 7.56 0.12 -9.11
C VAL A 47 8.85 -0.01 -9.90
N LEU A 48 9.84 -0.66 -9.29
CA LEU A 48 11.12 -0.95 -9.91
C LEU A 48 11.01 -2.23 -10.75
N SER A 49 11.31 -2.15 -12.04
CA SER A 49 11.42 -3.30 -12.93
C SER A 49 12.80 -3.93 -12.81
N ALA A 50 12.87 -5.22 -12.45
CA ALA A 50 14.13 -5.94 -12.36
C ALA A 50 14.73 -6.27 -13.74
N ALA A 51 13.90 -6.32 -14.80
CA ALA A 51 14.35 -6.70 -16.14
C ALA A 51 15.22 -5.61 -16.78
N ASP A 52 14.78 -4.36 -16.70
CA ASP A 52 15.40 -3.24 -17.43
C ASP A 52 15.86 -2.10 -16.51
N GLY A 53 15.65 -2.22 -15.20
CA GLY A 53 15.96 -1.17 -14.21
C GLY A 53 15.03 0.04 -14.27
N ASP A 54 13.95 -0.04 -15.05
CA ASP A 54 13.00 1.05 -15.25
C ASP A 54 12.10 1.28 -14.02
N ILE A 55 11.56 2.50 -13.92
CA ILE A 55 10.64 2.91 -12.84
C ILE A 55 9.28 3.21 -13.45
N ASP A 56 8.27 2.44 -13.05
CA ASP A 56 6.87 2.76 -13.33
C ASP A 56 6.25 3.58 -12.19
N ASP A 57 5.72 4.76 -12.52
CA ASP A 57 5.02 5.65 -11.61
C ASP A 57 3.55 5.91 -11.99
N SER A 58 2.98 5.08 -12.87
CA SER A 58 1.61 5.21 -13.38
C SER A 58 0.51 4.88 -12.36
N HIS A 59 0.87 4.29 -11.22
CA HIS A 59 -0.06 3.90 -10.18
C HIS A 59 -0.53 5.12 -9.38
N HIS A 60 -1.78 5.53 -9.59
CA HIS A 60 -2.42 6.60 -8.82
C HIS A 60 -3.44 6.04 -7.83
N LEU A 61 -3.29 6.42 -6.56
CA LEU A 61 -4.15 5.99 -5.46
C LEU A 61 -4.93 7.17 -4.91
N ALA A 62 -6.25 7.04 -4.83
CA ALA A 62 -7.12 8.07 -4.26
C ALA A 62 -6.91 8.21 -2.74
N GLY A 63 -7.18 9.41 -2.23
CA GLY A 63 -7.07 9.73 -0.80
C GLY A 63 -5.63 9.81 -0.28
N THR A 64 -5.50 10.13 1.01
CA THR A 64 -4.22 10.34 1.70
C THR A 64 -3.84 9.12 2.53
N PRO A 65 -2.56 8.74 2.60
CA PRO A 65 -2.11 7.72 3.54
C PRO A 65 -2.19 8.20 5.00
N PRO A 66 -2.34 7.29 5.99
CA PRO A 66 -2.56 5.85 5.82
C PRO A 66 -4.01 5.56 5.42
N ARG A 67 -4.21 4.89 4.28
CA ARG A 67 -5.54 4.51 3.78
C ARG A 67 -6.13 3.37 4.62
N ALA A 68 -7.46 3.25 4.65
CA ALA A 68 -8.12 2.12 5.29
C ALA A 68 -7.87 0.84 4.45
N PRO A 69 -7.50 -0.30 5.07
CA PRO A 69 -7.13 -1.51 4.33
C PRO A 69 -8.31 -2.17 3.59
N ASP A 70 -9.55 -1.80 3.93
CA ASP A 70 -10.80 -2.26 3.32
C ASP A 70 -11.44 -1.20 2.41
N ALA A 71 -10.78 -0.05 2.18
CA ALA A 71 -11.27 0.96 1.27
C ALA A 71 -11.35 0.41 -0.17
N PRO A 72 -12.48 0.55 -0.88
CA PRO A 72 -12.64 0.00 -2.23
C PRO A 72 -11.56 0.44 -3.22
N ASP A 73 -11.22 1.74 -3.23
CA ASP A 73 -10.19 2.29 -4.13
C ASP A 73 -8.80 1.73 -3.82
N LEU A 74 -8.49 1.46 -2.54
CA LEU A 74 -7.24 0.82 -2.15
C LEU A 74 -7.20 -0.62 -2.65
N LEU A 75 -8.29 -1.37 -2.52
CA LEU A 75 -8.36 -2.77 -2.98
C LEU A 75 -8.20 -2.87 -4.51
N ILE A 76 -8.78 -1.94 -5.27
CA ILE A 76 -8.60 -1.85 -6.73
C ILE A 76 -7.13 -1.58 -7.07
N GLY A 77 -6.52 -0.57 -6.45
CA GLY A 77 -5.11 -0.25 -6.67
C GLY A 77 -4.16 -1.39 -6.28
N GLN A 78 -4.45 -2.07 -5.16
CA GLN A 78 -3.69 -3.23 -4.70
C GLN A 78 -3.78 -4.38 -5.70
N ALA A 79 -4.96 -4.66 -6.25
CA ALA A 79 -5.13 -5.69 -7.27
C ALA A 79 -4.31 -5.38 -8.53
N ALA A 80 -4.34 -4.13 -9.02
CA ALA A 80 -3.56 -3.70 -10.17
C ALA A 80 -2.05 -3.87 -9.94
N LEU A 81 -1.55 -3.41 -8.79
CA LEU A 81 -0.15 -3.55 -8.43
C LEU A 81 0.27 -5.02 -8.31
N LEU A 82 -0.54 -5.86 -7.66
CA LEU A 82 -0.26 -7.28 -7.54
C LEU A 82 -0.17 -7.95 -8.93
N GLN A 83 -1.08 -7.62 -9.85
CA GLN A 83 -1.03 -8.13 -11.22
C GLN A 83 0.25 -7.71 -11.95
N GLN A 84 0.72 -6.48 -11.76
CA GLN A 84 2.00 -6.04 -12.32
C GLN A 84 3.17 -6.83 -11.75
N LEU A 85 3.24 -6.98 -10.43
CA LEU A 85 4.33 -7.71 -9.77
C LEU A 85 4.36 -9.19 -10.19
N MET A 86 3.19 -9.83 -10.33
CA MET A 86 3.10 -11.23 -10.79
C MET A 86 3.62 -11.41 -12.21
N ARG A 87 3.38 -10.44 -13.12
CA ARG A 87 3.90 -10.50 -14.50
C ARG A 87 5.42 -10.29 -14.56
N ALA A 88 5.99 -9.63 -13.58
CA ALA A 88 7.42 -9.37 -13.48
C ALA A 88 8.20 -10.51 -12.81
N GLN A 89 7.53 -11.52 -12.27
CA GLN A 89 8.19 -12.73 -11.77
C GLN A 89 8.56 -13.64 -12.97
N PRO A 90 9.82 -14.08 -13.08
CA PRO A 90 10.30 -14.92 -14.16
C PRO A 90 9.68 -16.34 -14.14
#